data_AF-A0AAV2LWA2-F1
#
_entry.id   AF-A0AAV2LWA2-F1
#
_cell.length_a   1.000
_cell.length_b   1.000
_cell.length_c   1.000
_cell.angle_alpha   90.00
_cell.angle_beta   90.00
_cell.angle_gamma   90.00
#
_symmetry.space_group_name_H-M   'P 1'
#
loop_
_entity.id
_entity.type
_entity.pdbx_description
1 polymer ?
#
loop_
_entity_poly.entity_id
_entity_poly.type
_entity_poly.pdbx_seq_one_letter_code
_entity_poly.pdbx_strand_id
1 'polypeptide(L)'
;MKQLITSLLHAESWLSPSQNASVPVPGPCEDWTSSELPVLLPLLVFLLLKMWMLLLACTVPIPAGYFMPVFIYGAVLGRTVGESLAYVTSERSWKVNPGGYALAGAAAVSGACTHSLSPALLALELTGQFSHAGPIFISTLCSNMVSRAGRRPSFYDNLSISKRLPHLPSLKKVSPR
;
A
#
# COMPACT_ATOMS: atom_id res chain seq x y z
N MET A 1 13.71 -4.70 -1.33
CA MET A 1 12.27 -4.79 -0.99
C MET A 1 12.02 -4.60 0.50
N LYS A 2 12.71 -5.35 1.38
CA LYS A 2 12.63 -5.17 2.85
C LYS A 2 12.93 -3.73 3.30
N GLN A 3 14.04 -3.16 2.83
CA GLN A 3 14.45 -1.77 3.13
C GLN A 3 13.39 -0.72 2.76
N LEU A 4 12.68 -0.94 1.66
CA LEU A 4 11.65 -0.01 1.16
C LEU A 4 10.37 -0.07 2.00
N ILE A 5 9.99 -1.25 2.50
CA ILE A 5 8.86 -1.38 3.42
C ILE A 5 9.22 -0.74 4.77
N THR A 6 10.42 -0.98 5.27
CA THR A 6 10.86 -0.41 6.55
C THR A 6 11.00 1.11 6.50
N SER A 7 11.37 1.70 5.36
CA SER A 7 11.37 3.16 5.21
C SER A 7 9.94 3.73 5.13
N LEU A 8 9.04 3.09 4.39
CA LEU A 8 7.64 3.54 4.28
C LEU A 8 6.83 3.42 5.58
N LEU A 9 7.16 2.48 6.46
CA LEU A 9 6.46 2.28 7.72
C LEU A 9 6.97 3.16 8.87
N HIS A 10 7.95 4.05 8.62
CA HIS A 10 8.50 4.91 9.65
C HIS A 10 7.44 5.89 10.19
N ALA A 11 7.41 6.09 11.51
CA ALA A 11 6.36 6.87 12.16
C ALA A 11 6.52 8.40 11.98
N GLU A 12 7.73 8.85 11.69
CA GLU A 12 8.03 10.28 11.52
C GLU A 12 7.46 10.83 10.22
N SER A 13 6.93 12.06 10.28
CA SER A 13 6.51 12.82 9.11
C SER A 13 7.72 13.37 8.36
N TRP A 14 7.75 13.16 7.05
CA TRP A 14 8.83 13.63 6.19
C TRP A 14 8.71 15.12 5.84
N LEU A 15 7.55 15.72 6.11
CA LEU A 15 7.27 17.14 5.85
C LEU A 15 7.64 18.08 7.00
N SER A 16 7.84 17.57 8.22
CA SER A 16 8.32 18.37 9.35
C SER A 16 9.86 18.38 9.36
N PRO A 17 10.51 19.52 9.10
CA PRO A 17 11.97 19.59 9.19
C PRO A 17 12.40 19.27 10.62
N SER A 18 13.43 18.43 10.76
CA SER A 18 14.12 18.22 12.03
C SER A 18 14.84 19.51 12.45
N GLN A 19 14.10 20.47 13.01
CA GLN A 19 14.64 21.77 13.45
C GLN A 19 15.76 21.66 14.51
N ASN A 20 16.03 20.46 15.06
CA ASN A 20 16.99 20.24 16.15
C ASN A 20 18.11 19.21 15.84
N ALA A 21 18.29 18.74 14.61
CA ALA A 21 19.35 17.77 14.32
C ALA A 21 20.68 18.47 13.96
N SER A 22 21.58 18.62 14.93
CA SER A 22 22.98 19.02 14.72
C SER A 22 23.85 17.89 14.10
N VAL A 23 23.27 16.71 13.92
CA VAL A 23 23.91 15.56 13.26
C VAL A 23 22.93 15.01 12.22
N PRO A 24 23.29 14.98 10.93
CA PRO A 24 22.56 14.20 9.93
C PRO A 24 22.73 12.73 10.31
N VAL A 25 21.75 12.16 11.00
CA VAL A 25 21.70 10.71 11.19
C VAL A 25 21.24 10.14 9.85
N PRO A 26 22.01 9.26 9.18
CA PRO A 26 21.61 8.67 7.91
C PRO A 26 20.46 7.69 8.19
N GLY A 27 19.25 8.24 8.25
CA GLY A 27 18.02 7.48 8.32
C GLY A 27 17.65 6.97 6.93
N PRO A 28 16.90 5.86 6.81
CA PRO A 28 16.33 5.37 5.55
C PRO A 28 15.41 6.36 4.79
N CYS A 29 15.25 7.59 5.31
CA CYS A 29 14.43 8.66 4.77
C CYS A 29 15.18 9.53 3.74
N GLU A 30 16.52 9.51 3.73
CA GLU A 30 17.31 10.33 2.79
C GLU A 30 17.05 9.98 1.31
N ASP A 31 16.66 8.73 1.02
CA ASP A 31 16.30 8.27 -0.33
C ASP A 31 15.08 9.01 -0.91
N TRP A 32 14.19 9.56 -0.07
CA TRP A 32 12.92 10.17 -0.49
C TRP A 32 12.95 11.69 -0.48
N THR A 33 13.95 12.30 0.16
CA THR A 33 14.13 13.74 0.26
C THR A 33 15.17 14.21 -0.74
N SER A 34 14.73 14.60 -1.93
CA SER A 34 15.56 15.42 -2.83
C SER A 34 15.53 16.88 -2.35
N SER A 35 16.71 17.49 -2.19
CA SER A 35 16.95 18.85 -1.65
C SER A 35 16.02 19.97 -2.17
N GLU A 36 15.41 19.80 -3.35
CA GLU A 36 14.71 20.87 -4.07
C GLU A 36 13.19 20.65 -4.27
N LEU A 37 12.62 19.50 -3.87
CA LEU A 37 11.21 19.14 -4.19
C LEU A 37 10.41 18.76 -2.94
N PRO A 38 9.10 19.11 -2.90
CA PRO A 38 8.22 18.65 -1.83
C PRO A 38 8.14 17.12 -1.87
N VAL A 39 8.31 16.47 -0.72
CA VAL A 39 8.36 15.00 -0.58
C VAL A 39 7.19 14.29 -1.26
N LEU A 40 6.02 14.93 -1.36
CA LEU A 40 4.83 14.38 -2.02
C LEU A 40 5.04 14.08 -3.52
N LEU A 41 5.87 14.86 -4.22
CA LEU A 41 6.13 14.71 -5.65
C LEU A 41 6.89 13.42 -6.01
N PRO A 42 8.06 13.10 -5.41
CA PRO A 42 8.76 11.85 -5.69
C PRO A 42 7.92 10.61 -5.31
N LEU A 43 7.07 10.67 -4.27
CA LEU A 43 6.15 9.56 -3.96
C LEU A 43 5.10 9.36 -5.06
N LEU A 44 4.51 10.43 -5.59
CA LEU A 44 3.55 10.35 -6.70
C LEU A 44 4.21 9.82 -7.99
N VAL A 45 5.42 10.28 -8.30
CA VAL A 45 6.19 9.78 -9.45
C VAL A 45 6.52 8.30 -9.26
N PHE A 46 7.02 7.92 -8.07
CA PHE A 46 7.28 6.52 -7.74
C PHE A 46 6.02 5.67 -7.93
N LEU A 47 4.86 6.16 -7.50
CA LEU A 47 3.59 5.47 -7.59
C LEU A 47 3.19 5.19 -9.05
N LEU A 48 3.28 6.19 -9.92
CA LEU A 48 2.96 6.05 -11.34
C LEU A 48 3.91 5.07 -12.03
N LEU A 49 5.21 5.22 -11.80
CA LEU A 49 6.23 4.34 -12.37
C LEU A 49 6.06 2.89 -11.87
N LYS A 50 5.80 2.71 -10.58
CA LYS A 50 5.61 1.39 -9.98
C LYS A 50 4.36 0.70 -10.51
N MET A 51 3.27 1.43 -10.74
CA MET A 51 2.05 0.88 -11.32
C MET A 51 2.31 0.33 -12.72
N TRP A 52 3.01 1.11 -13.57
CA TRP A 52 3.36 0.67 -14.91
C TRP A 52 4.33 -0.51 -14.92
N MET A 53 5.39 -0.47 -14.11
CA MET A 53 6.32 -1.59 -13.96
C MET A 53 5.66 -2.85 -13.41
N LEU A 54 4.67 -2.72 -12.50
CA LEU A 54 3.95 -3.86 -11.96
C LEU A 54 3.12 -4.57 -13.05
N LEU A 55 2.46 -3.81 -13.93
CA LEU A 55 1.75 -4.37 -15.07
C LEU A 55 2.69 -5.14 -16.00
N LEU A 56 3.87 -4.57 -16.30
CA LEU A 56 4.89 -5.24 -17.12
C LEU A 56 5.46 -6.49 -16.42
N ALA A 57 5.76 -6.41 -15.12
CA ALA A 57 6.27 -7.55 -14.36
C ALA A 57 5.27 -8.71 -14.31
N CYS A 58 3.95 -8.43 -14.32
CA CYS A 58 2.90 -9.44 -14.35
C CYS A 58 2.81 -10.20 -15.68
N THR A 59 3.33 -9.66 -16.79
CA THR A 59 3.23 -10.32 -18.11
C THR A 59 4.44 -11.20 -18.44
N VAL A 60 5.57 -11.03 -17.74
CA VAL A 60 6.77 -11.84 -17.96
C VAL A 60 6.57 -13.27 -17.44
N PRO A 61 6.91 -14.32 -18.22
CA PRO A 61 6.71 -15.72 -17.82
C PRO A 61 7.81 -16.21 -16.87
N ILE A 62 7.89 -15.61 -15.68
CA ILE A 62 8.83 -15.98 -14.61
C ILE A 62 8.03 -16.44 -13.38
N PRO A 63 8.47 -17.49 -12.66
CA PRO A 63 7.88 -17.84 -11.37
C PRO A 63 8.14 -16.71 -10.36
N ALA A 64 7.13 -15.86 -10.13
CA ALA A 64 7.22 -14.72 -9.22
C ALA A 64 5.91 -14.53 -8.43
N GLY A 65 6.02 -14.01 -7.21
CA GLY A 65 4.87 -13.62 -6.40
C GLY A 65 4.46 -12.16 -6.64
N TYR A 66 3.16 -11.92 -6.87
CA TYR A 66 2.61 -10.58 -7.16
C TYR A 66 2.10 -9.83 -5.92
N PHE A 67 1.96 -10.52 -4.78
CA PHE A 67 1.37 -9.93 -3.58
C PHE A 67 2.21 -8.79 -2.99
N MET A 68 3.52 -9.01 -2.83
CA MET A 68 4.40 -8.05 -2.17
C MET A 68 4.53 -6.70 -2.92
N PRO A 69 4.66 -6.68 -4.27
CA PRO A 69 4.59 -5.43 -5.03
C PRO A 69 3.30 -4.64 -4.84
N VAL A 70 2.14 -5.31 -4.81
CA VAL A 70 0.83 -4.69 -4.56
C VAL A 70 0.74 -4.13 -3.14
N PHE A 71 1.26 -4.88 -2.16
CA PHE A 71 1.31 -4.44 -0.76
C PHE A 71 2.13 -3.15 -0.61
N ILE A 72 3.32 -3.10 -1.22
CA ILE A 72 4.18 -1.91 -1.25
C ILE A 72 3.49 -0.74 -1.95
N TYR A 73 2.83 -0.99 -3.07
CA TYR A 73 2.09 0.03 -3.81
C TYR A 73 1.01 0.67 -2.92
N GLY A 74 0.25 -0.14 -2.20
CA GLY A 74 -0.71 0.34 -1.19
C GLY A 74 -0.05 1.10 -0.04
N ALA A 75 1.15 0.70 0.39
CA ALA A 75 1.89 1.40 1.43
C ALA A 75 2.28 2.82 1.02
N VAL A 76 2.74 2.99 -0.23
CA VAL A 76 3.06 4.32 -0.78
C VAL A 76 1.79 5.16 -0.89
N LEU A 77 0.68 4.60 -1.39
CA LEU A 77 -0.61 5.29 -1.42
C LEU A 77 -1.03 5.78 -0.03
N GLY A 78 -1.00 4.89 0.96
CA GLY A 78 -1.33 5.23 2.34
C GLY A 78 -0.42 6.31 2.91
N ARG A 79 0.88 6.24 2.62
CA ARG A 79 1.85 7.24 3.08
C ARG A 79 1.64 8.60 2.42
N THR A 80 1.36 8.66 1.12
CA THR A 80 1.03 9.93 0.44
C THR A 80 -0.18 10.62 1.07
N VAL A 81 -1.22 9.85 1.41
CA VAL A 81 -2.40 10.37 2.13
C VAL A 81 -2.02 10.81 3.54
N GLY A 82 -1.26 10.01 4.28
CA GLY A 82 -0.81 10.34 5.64
C GLY A 82 0.02 11.62 5.72
N GLU A 83 0.97 11.81 4.80
CA GLU A 83 1.80 13.01 4.69
C GLU A 83 0.96 14.22 4.26
N SER A 84 0.03 14.05 3.30
CA SER A 84 -0.89 15.13 2.92
C SER A 84 -1.79 15.57 4.08
N LEU A 85 -2.22 14.63 4.92
CA LEU A 85 -3.01 14.91 6.09
C LEU A 85 -2.14 15.63 7.13
N ALA A 86 -0.93 15.14 7.40
CA ALA A 86 0.01 15.78 8.32
C ALA A 86 0.30 17.24 7.93
N TYR A 87 0.40 17.54 6.63
CA TYR A 87 0.55 18.92 6.13
C TYR A 87 -0.66 19.80 6.47
N VAL A 88 -1.87 19.33 6.15
CA VAL A 88 -3.13 20.08 6.39
C VAL A 88 -3.37 20.29 7.89
N THR A 89 -2.89 19.37 8.71
CA THR A 89 -3.17 19.34 10.15
C THR A 89 -2.03 19.90 10.97
N SER A 90 -0.97 20.39 10.31
CA SER A 90 0.20 20.98 10.96
C SER A 90 -0.14 22.19 11.84
N GLU A 91 -1.23 22.90 11.55
CA GLU A 91 -1.71 24.02 12.38
C GLU A 91 -2.52 23.60 13.61
N ARG A 92 -2.76 22.30 13.76
CA ARG A 92 -3.74 21.73 14.68
C ARG A 92 -2.98 20.77 15.62
N SER A 93 -3.23 20.82 16.93
CA SER A 93 -2.41 20.14 17.96
C SER A 93 -2.41 18.60 17.93
N TRP A 94 -3.02 17.95 16.93
CA TRP A 94 -3.05 16.50 16.81
C TRP A 94 -1.91 16.02 15.91
N LYS A 95 -0.97 15.27 16.50
CA LYS A 95 0.10 14.62 15.77
C LYS A 95 -0.43 13.43 14.99
N VAL A 96 -0.37 13.50 13.66
CA VAL A 96 -0.72 12.42 12.73
C VAL A 96 0.50 11.53 12.53
N ASN A 97 0.32 10.21 12.66
CA ASN A 97 1.37 9.23 12.36
C ASN A 97 1.21 8.69 10.92
N PRO A 98 1.99 9.16 9.93
CA PRO A 98 1.89 8.71 8.54
C PRO A 98 2.22 7.23 8.34
N GLY A 99 3.02 6.62 9.21
CA GLY A 99 3.34 5.18 9.14
C GLY A 99 2.10 4.29 9.35
N GLY A 100 1.17 4.71 10.22
CA GLY A 100 -0.11 4.00 10.41
C GLY A 100 -1.00 4.06 9.17
N TYR A 101 -1.02 5.20 8.47
CA TYR A 101 -1.75 5.36 7.20
C TYR A 101 -1.12 4.56 6.07
N ALA A 102 0.21 4.50 6.01
CA ALA A 102 0.95 3.63 5.09
C ALA A 102 0.51 2.16 5.27
N LEU A 103 0.48 1.68 6.52
CA LEU A 103 0.05 0.32 6.82
C LEU A 103 -1.41 0.05 6.44
N ALA A 104 -2.31 0.99 6.74
CA ALA A 104 -3.72 0.89 6.37
C ALA A 104 -3.92 0.84 4.85
N GLY A 105 -3.20 1.68 4.10
CA GLY A 105 -3.22 1.67 2.63
C GLY A 105 -2.67 0.37 2.04
N ALA A 106 -1.58 -0.15 2.61
CA ALA A 106 -0.99 -1.42 2.22
C ALA A 106 -2.00 -2.57 2.34
N ALA A 107 -2.65 -2.66 3.50
CA ALA A 107 -3.68 -3.65 3.77
C ALA A 107 -4.92 -3.47 2.89
N ALA A 108 -5.39 -2.23 2.67
CA ALA A 108 -6.60 -1.95 1.93
C ALA A 108 -6.48 -2.32 0.45
N VAL A 109 -5.40 -1.91 -0.21
CA VAL A 109 -5.18 -2.19 -1.64
C VAL A 109 -4.93 -3.68 -1.87
N SER A 110 -4.11 -4.31 -1.04
CA SER A 110 -3.86 -5.76 -1.14
C SER A 110 -5.12 -6.59 -0.82
N GLY A 111 -5.93 -6.16 0.15
CA GLY A 111 -7.26 -6.71 0.39
C GLY A 111 -8.12 -6.62 -0.86
N ALA A 112 -8.31 -5.42 -1.40
CA ALA A 112 -9.14 -5.18 -2.58
C ALA A 112 -8.71 -5.95 -3.83
N CYS A 113 -7.41 -6.19 -4.02
CA CYS A 113 -6.91 -7.03 -5.12
C CYS A 113 -7.22 -8.52 -4.93
N THR A 114 -7.19 -9.00 -3.68
CA THR A 114 -7.36 -10.42 -3.35
C THR A 114 -8.77 -10.80 -2.94
N HIS A 115 -9.67 -9.82 -2.75
CA HIS A 115 -11.01 -9.99 -2.19
C HIS A 115 -11.00 -10.69 -0.82
N SER A 116 -9.98 -10.41 0.00
CA SER A 116 -9.76 -11.05 1.30
C SER A 116 -9.41 -10.05 2.39
N LEU A 117 -9.65 -10.41 3.65
CA LEU A 117 -9.30 -9.60 4.84
C LEU A 117 -7.98 -10.01 5.49
N SER A 118 -7.39 -11.13 5.05
CA SER A 118 -6.10 -11.60 5.57
C SER A 118 -4.95 -10.62 5.39
N PRO A 119 -4.91 -9.71 4.39
CA PRO A 119 -3.83 -8.72 4.31
C PRO A 119 -3.84 -7.70 5.45
N ALA A 120 -5.00 -7.48 6.09
CA ALA A 120 -5.10 -6.66 7.31
C ALA A 120 -4.42 -7.35 8.49
N LEU A 121 -4.69 -8.64 8.69
CA LEU A 121 -4.02 -9.45 9.71
C LEU A 121 -2.51 -9.51 9.45
N LEU A 122 -2.11 -9.77 8.21
CA LEU A 122 -0.70 -9.77 7.82
C LEU A 122 -0.01 -8.43 8.15
N ALA A 123 -0.64 -7.30 7.84
CA ALA A 123 -0.10 -5.99 8.15
C ALA A 123 0.08 -5.77 9.66
N LEU A 124 -0.86 -6.25 10.48
CA LEU A 124 -0.76 -6.18 11.94
C LEU A 124 0.33 -7.10 12.49
N GLU A 125 0.43 -8.33 11.99
CA GLU A 125 1.48 -9.27 12.39
C GLU A 125 2.88 -8.76 12.02
N LEU A 126 3.02 -8.17 10.83
CA LEU A 126 4.30 -7.59 10.37
C LEU A 126 4.76 -6.39 11.20
N THR A 127 3.83 -5.62 11.76
CA THR A 127 4.15 -4.46 12.61
C THR A 127 4.23 -4.80 14.09
N GLY A 128 3.61 -5.90 14.53
CA GLY A 128 3.61 -6.33 15.93
C GLY A 128 2.82 -5.41 16.86
N GLN A 129 2.01 -4.49 16.32
CA GLN A 129 1.25 -3.50 17.10
C GLN A 129 -0.24 -3.55 16.75
N PHE A 130 -1.08 -3.87 17.74
CA PHE A 130 -2.54 -3.98 17.54
C PHE A 130 -3.30 -2.68 17.75
N SER A 131 -2.63 -1.58 18.14
CA SER A 131 -3.28 -0.30 18.47
C SER A 131 -4.09 0.29 17.31
N HIS A 132 -3.71 0.01 16.06
CA HIS A 132 -4.39 0.50 14.85
C HIS A 132 -5.27 -0.57 14.15
N ALA A 133 -5.55 -1.70 14.81
CA ALA A 133 -6.27 -2.82 14.20
C ALA A 133 -7.66 -2.44 13.67
N GLY A 134 -8.48 -1.76 14.50
CA GLY A 134 -9.84 -1.37 14.12
C GLY A 134 -9.90 -0.57 12.80
N PRO A 135 -9.21 0.57 12.69
CA PRO A 135 -9.19 1.37 11.46
C PRO A 135 -8.67 0.61 10.24
N ILE A 136 -7.66 -0.26 10.41
CA ILE A 136 -7.10 -1.04 9.30
C ILE A 136 -8.14 -2.05 8.79
N PHE A 137 -8.81 -2.77 9.68
CA PHE A 137 -9.87 -3.71 9.28
C PHE A 137 -11.03 -3.01 8.58
N ILE A 138 -11.49 -1.86 9.11
CA ILE A 138 -12.56 -1.09 8.48
C ILE A 138 -12.15 -0.62 7.08
N SER A 139 -10.94 -0.09 6.93
CA SER A 139 -10.41 0.34 5.63
C SER A 139 -10.35 -0.81 4.62
N THR A 140 -9.82 -1.96 5.03
CA THR A 140 -9.75 -3.15 4.16
C THR A 140 -11.11 -3.71 3.78
N LEU A 141 -12.08 -3.71 4.72
CA LEU A 141 -13.44 -4.16 4.47
C LEU A 141 -14.14 -3.26 3.45
N CYS A 142 -14.07 -1.94 3.63
CA CYS A 142 -14.63 -0.98 2.69
C CYS A 142 -14.00 -1.14 1.30
N SER A 143 -12.67 -1.27 1.21
CA SER A 143 -11.97 -1.47 -0.06
C SER A 143 -12.38 -2.78 -0.75
N ASN A 144 -12.54 -3.87 0.02
CA ASN A 144 -13.06 -5.14 -0.47
C ASN A 144 -14.49 -5.04 -0.99
N MET A 145 -15.37 -4.35 -0.26
CA MET A 145 -16.76 -4.13 -0.68
C MET A 145 -16.83 -3.37 -2.01
N VAL A 146 -16.05 -2.30 -2.15
CA VAL A 146 -15.97 -1.52 -3.40
C VAL A 146 -15.45 -2.37 -4.56
N SER A 147 -14.39 -3.15 -4.33
CA SER A 147 -13.83 -4.05 -5.34
C SER A 147 -14.85 -5.11 -5.81
N ARG A 148 -15.62 -5.67 -4.87
CA ARG A 148 -16.67 -6.67 -5.17
C ARG A 148 -17.91 -6.07 -5.82
N ALA A 149 -18.29 -4.83 -5.46
CA ALA A 149 -19.41 -4.13 -6.05
C ALA A 149 -19.25 -3.94 -7.56
N GLY A 150 -18.01 -3.78 -8.04
CA GLY A 150 -17.68 -3.65 -9.46
C GLY A 150 -17.88 -4.92 -10.30
N ARG A 151 -18.35 -6.05 -9.72
CA ARG A 151 -18.53 -7.36 -10.37
C ARG A 151 -17.28 -7.88 -11.12
N ARG A 152 -16.09 -7.40 -10.76
CA ARG A 152 -14.82 -7.89 -11.31
C ARG A 152 -14.35 -9.09 -10.49
N PRO A 153 -13.77 -10.14 -11.11
CA PRO A 153 -13.14 -11.22 -10.35
C PRO A 153 -11.96 -10.69 -9.54
N SER A 154 -11.52 -11.45 -8.53
CA SER A 154 -10.27 -11.13 -7.84
C SER A 154 -9.07 -11.17 -8.80
N PHE A 155 -7.93 -10.61 -8.41
CA PHE A 155 -6.70 -10.66 -9.20
C PHE A 155 -6.30 -12.10 -9.56
N TYR A 156 -6.38 -13.02 -8.59
CA TYR A 156 -6.01 -14.42 -8.80
C TYR A 156 -7.02 -15.18 -9.65
N ASP A 157 -8.31 -14.88 -9.52
CA ASP A 157 -9.34 -15.47 -10.39
C ASP A 157 -9.14 -15.05 -11.84
N ASN A 158 -8.86 -13.75 -12.07
CA ASN A 158 -8.55 -13.24 -13.41
C ASN A 158 -7.31 -13.91 -14.02
N LEU A 159 -6.26 -14.12 -13.21
CA LEU A 159 -5.06 -14.83 -13.65
C LEU A 159 -5.38 -16.28 -14.03
N SER A 160 -6.18 -16.97 -13.22
CA SER A 160 -6.63 -18.34 -13.49
C SER A 160 -7.46 -18.45 -14.78
N ILE A 161 -8.40 -17.51 -14.99
CA ILE A 161 -9.21 -17.42 -16.21
C ILE A 161 -8.32 -17.17 -17.43
N SER A 162 -7.36 -16.24 -17.33
CA SER A 162 -6.42 -15.93 -18.41
C SER A 162 -5.58 -17.15 -18.81
N LYS A 163 -5.20 -17.98 -17.83
CA LYS A 163 -4.44 -19.23 -18.04
C LYS A 163 -5.31 -20.43 -18.45
N ARG A 164 -6.64 -20.27 -18.57
CA ARG A 164 -7.59 -21.34 -18.93
C ARG A 164 -7.46 -22.62 -18.09
N LEU A 165 -7.22 -22.46 -16.78
CA LEU A 165 -7.17 -23.59 -15.85
C LEU A 165 -8.59 -24.16 -15.61
N PRO A 166 -8.74 -25.45 -15.26
CA PRO A 166 -10.06 -26.01 -14.93
C PRO A 166 -10.64 -25.34 -13.67
N HIS A 167 -11.76 -24.62 -13.82
CA HIS A 167 -12.39 -23.83 -12.75
C HIS A 167 -13.47 -24.57 -11.98
N LEU A 168 -13.60 -24.22 -10.70
CA LEU A 168 -14.75 -24.59 -9.87
C LEU A 168 -16.05 -23.92 -10.38
N PRO A 169 -17.23 -24.56 -10.22
CA PRO A 169 -18.50 -24.06 -10.76
C PRO A 169 -18.88 -22.64 -10.31
N SER A 170 -18.44 -22.24 -9.11
CA SER A 170 -18.70 -20.90 -8.55
C SER A 170 -18.08 -19.76 -9.37
N LEU A 171 -16.96 -20.03 -10.08
CA LEU A 171 -16.22 -19.03 -10.83
C LEU A 171 -16.82 -18.84 -12.24
N LYS A 172 -17.37 -19.91 -12.83
CA LYS A 172 -18.21 -19.86 -14.06
C LYS A 172 -19.46 -18.98 -13.90
N LYS A 173 -20.03 -18.91 -12.69
CA LYS A 173 -21.24 -18.11 -12.41
C LYS A 173 -20.99 -16.59 -12.45
N VAL A 174 -19.75 -16.16 -12.17
CA VAL A 174 -19.35 -14.73 -12.16
C VAL A 174 -18.84 -14.29 -13.53
N SER A 175 -18.27 -15.20 -14.33
CA SER A 175 -17.88 -14.95 -15.71
C SER A 175 -18.60 -15.94 -16.65
N PRO A 176 -19.85 -15.66 -17.05
CA PRO A 176 -20.52 -16.42 -18.09
C PRO A 176 -19.87 -16.05 -19.42
N ARG A 177 -18.85 -16.80 -19.83
CA ARG A 177 -18.38 -16.86 -21.20
C ARG A 177 -18.75 -18.20 -21.79
#